data_AF-X1HY56-F1
#
_entry.id   AF-X1HY56-F1
#
_cell.length_a   1.000
_cell.length_b   1.000
_cell.length_c   1.000
_cell.angle_alpha   90.00
_cell.angle_beta   90.00
_cell.angle_gamma   90.00
#
_symmetry.space_group_name_H-M   'P 1'
#
loop_
_entity.id
_entity.type
_entity.pdbx_description
1 polymer ?
#
loop_
_entity_poly.entity_id
_entity_poly.type
_entity_poly.pdbx_seq_one_letter_code
_entity_poly.pdbx_strand_id
1 'polypeptide(L)'
;IATQETYPGWGYMVSQGATTIWENWGMRQAESMVMWLTIDEFFYNDLAGIRGPEYYGHRFMTPGFQQIEIKPHVLGDLKFTKASIKTVRGIISSSWNRTDDSLTLEVAIPVNSVAKVSVPKIGLQNITVTEGGRIVYKAGRFVKGVAGIIAAEGNDNYVTFDVGSGSYSFRLTGR
;
A
#
# COMPACT_ATOMS: atom_id res chain seq x y z
N ILE A 1 4.47 -12.21 13.33
CA ILE A 1 5.40 -13.03 12.51
C ILE A 1 6.56 -12.18 12.02
N ALA A 2 6.33 -11.16 11.18
CA ALA A 2 7.41 -10.29 10.68
C ALA A 2 8.14 -9.53 11.80
N THR A 3 7.44 -9.15 12.86
CA THR A 3 7.98 -8.40 14.03
C THR A 3 8.55 -9.29 15.14
N GLN A 4 8.65 -10.60 14.93
CA GLN A 4 9.10 -11.53 15.98
C GLN A 4 10.64 -11.55 16.07
N GLU A 5 11.18 -11.38 17.27
CA GLU A 5 12.63 -11.25 17.50
C GLU A 5 13.29 -12.53 18.06
N THR A 6 12.50 -13.53 18.46
CA THR A 6 13.00 -14.84 18.89
C THR A 6 13.20 -15.80 17.72
N TYR A 7 14.01 -16.84 17.92
CA TYR A 7 14.22 -17.85 16.89
C TYR A 7 12.93 -18.67 16.63
N PRO A 8 12.59 -18.99 15.37
CA PRO A 8 13.13 -18.48 14.10
C PRO A 8 12.40 -17.20 13.61
N GLY A 9 13.10 -16.33 12.89
CA GLY A 9 12.48 -15.18 12.21
C GLY A 9 13.44 -14.12 11.66
N TRP A 10 12.93 -13.18 10.87
CA TRP A 10 13.71 -12.04 10.35
C TRP A 10 14.15 -11.09 11.47
N GLY A 11 13.27 -10.81 12.44
CA GLY A 11 13.63 -10.01 13.61
C GLY A 11 14.73 -10.66 14.45
N TYR A 12 14.75 -12.00 14.52
CA TYR A 12 15.86 -12.72 15.15
C TYR A 12 17.19 -12.47 14.43
N MET A 13 17.24 -12.54 13.09
CA MET A 13 18.46 -12.21 12.32
C MET A 13 18.96 -10.80 12.65
N VAL A 14 18.05 -9.81 12.67
CA VAL A 14 18.39 -8.41 13.02
C VAL A 14 18.90 -8.32 14.46
N SER A 15 18.26 -9.00 15.42
CA SER A 15 18.69 -9.01 16.83
C SER A 15 20.10 -9.57 17.04
N GLN A 16 20.56 -10.44 16.13
CA GLN A 16 21.90 -11.03 16.13
C GLN A 16 22.93 -10.20 15.33
N GLY A 17 22.55 -9.01 14.83
CA GLY A 17 23.43 -8.10 14.10
C GLY A 17 23.59 -8.42 12.61
N ALA A 18 22.69 -9.20 12.01
CA ALA A 18 22.72 -9.47 10.58
C ALA A 18 22.54 -8.19 9.75
N THR A 19 23.44 -7.95 8.79
CA THR A 19 23.34 -6.85 7.80
C THR A 19 22.79 -7.32 6.45
N THR A 20 22.59 -8.62 6.30
CA THR A 20 22.06 -9.32 5.11
C THR A 20 21.14 -10.46 5.56
N ILE A 21 20.36 -11.01 4.64
CA ILE A 21 19.49 -12.17 4.94
C ILE A 21 20.30 -13.47 4.85
N TRP A 22 20.22 -14.29 5.89
CA TRP A 22 20.90 -15.58 5.98
C TRP A 22 20.20 -16.68 5.18
N GLU A 23 20.93 -17.74 4.82
CA GLU A 23 20.39 -18.93 4.14
C GLU A 23 19.33 -19.67 4.96
N ASN A 24 19.50 -19.69 6.28
CA ASN A 24 18.59 -20.34 7.20
C ASN A 24 18.37 -19.47 8.44
N TRP A 25 17.40 -19.85 9.28
CA TRP A 25 17.03 -19.06 10.45
C TRP A 25 18.08 -19.04 11.57
N GLY A 26 19.14 -19.85 11.49
CA GLY A 26 20.19 -19.97 12.51
C GLY A 26 21.58 -19.55 12.02
N MET A 27 22.54 -19.48 12.95
CA MET A 27 23.90 -18.98 12.70
C MET A 27 24.86 -20.01 12.08
N ARG A 28 24.48 -20.75 11.02
CA ARG A 28 25.34 -21.86 10.56
C ARG A 28 25.71 -22.03 9.10
N GLN A 29 25.27 -21.20 8.15
CA GLN A 29 25.87 -21.17 6.81
C GLN A 29 25.35 -19.96 6.00
N ALA A 30 26.20 -19.48 5.08
CA ALA A 30 26.00 -18.38 4.12
C ALA A 30 25.16 -17.19 4.62
N GLU A 31 25.84 -16.09 4.96
CA GLU A 31 25.22 -14.88 5.52
C GLU A 31 24.48 -14.02 4.49
N SER A 32 24.53 -14.37 3.20
CA SER A 32 23.91 -13.57 2.13
C SER A 32 23.24 -14.48 1.10
N MET A 33 22.00 -14.88 1.38
CA MET A 33 21.17 -15.65 0.45
C MET A 33 19.78 -15.06 0.29
N VAL A 34 19.33 -14.98 -0.97
CA VAL A 34 18.10 -14.28 -1.37
C VAL A 34 16.81 -15.06 -1.10
N MET A 35 16.89 -16.34 -0.75
CA MET A 35 15.70 -17.20 -0.66
C MET A 35 14.68 -16.73 0.39
N TRP A 36 15.11 -15.99 1.42
CA TRP A 36 14.24 -15.41 2.45
C TRP A 36 14.01 -13.89 2.30
N LEU A 37 14.46 -13.27 1.20
CA LEU A 37 14.21 -11.85 0.90
C LEU A 37 12.78 -11.57 0.44
N THR A 38 11.92 -12.59 0.34
CA THR A 38 10.51 -12.46 -0.05
C THR A 38 9.68 -11.59 0.90
N ILE A 39 10.16 -11.31 2.12
CA ILE A 39 9.52 -10.34 3.02
C ILE A 39 9.48 -8.92 2.42
N ASP A 40 10.41 -8.58 1.53
CA ASP A 40 10.40 -7.28 0.85
C ASP A 40 9.12 -7.10 0.01
N GLU A 41 8.64 -8.18 -0.62
CA GLU A 41 7.38 -8.16 -1.38
C GLU A 41 6.20 -7.77 -0.47
N PHE A 42 6.15 -8.27 0.77
CA PHE A 42 5.13 -7.87 1.74
C PHE A 42 5.21 -6.38 2.10
N PHE A 43 6.42 -5.81 2.21
CA PHE A 43 6.58 -4.38 2.48
C PHE A 43 6.03 -3.50 1.35
N TYR A 44 6.27 -3.87 0.10
CA TYR A 44 5.76 -3.12 -1.05
C TYR A 44 4.27 -3.41 -1.33
N ASN A 45 3.90 -4.69 -1.48
CA ASN A 45 2.56 -5.09 -1.90
C ASN A 45 1.50 -4.84 -0.83
N ASP A 46 1.82 -5.07 0.44
CA ASP A 46 0.85 -5.04 1.52
C ASP A 46 0.99 -3.83 2.41
N LEU A 47 2.19 -3.50 2.91
CA LEU A 47 2.35 -2.33 3.78
C LEU A 47 2.21 -1.03 2.99
N ALA A 48 2.97 -0.85 1.92
CA ALA A 48 2.82 0.33 1.05
C ALA A 48 1.62 0.20 0.11
N GLY A 49 1.17 -1.02 -0.16
CA GLY A 49 0.03 -1.28 -1.02
C GLY A 49 0.34 -1.21 -2.52
N ILE A 50 1.60 -1.02 -2.93
CA ILE A 50 1.98 -1.00 -4.35
C ILE A 50 2.05 -2.44 -4.83
N ARG A 51 0.93 -2.96 -5.31
CA ARG A 51 0.87 -4.37 -5.72
C ARG A 51 1.59 -4.55 -7.05
N GLY A 52 2.40 -5.60 -7.12
CA GLY A 52 2.98 -6.10 -8.37
C GLY A 52 2.01 -7.01 -9.14
N PRO A 53 2.24 -7.22 -10.45
CA PRO A 53 1.49 -8.23 -11.20
C PRO A 53 1.79 -9.62 -10.62
N GLU A 54 0.80 -10.25 -9.97
CA GLU A 54 0.95 -11.61 -9.44
C GLU A 54 1.23 -12.63 -10.56
N TYR A 55 2.05 -13.65 -10.26
CA TYR A 55 2.33 -14.77 -11.17
C TYR A 55 1.07 -15.55 -11.58
N TYR A 56 0.01 -15.53 -10.75
CA TYR A 56 -1.31 -16.12 -11.03
C TYR A 56 -2.43 -15.09 -11.23
N GLY A 57 -2.07 -13.81 -11.35
CA GLY A 57 -2.94 -12.72 -11.78
C GLY A 57 -3.94 -12.19 -10.74
N HIS A 58 -3.70 -10.97 -10.26
CA HIS A 58 -4.80 -10.09 -9.84
C HIS A 58 -5.53 -9.57 -11.08
N ARG A 59 -6.86 -9.71 -11.10
CA ARG A 59 -7.76 -9.43 -12.25
C ARG A 59 -7.68 -8.02 -12.85
N PHE A 60 -7.07 -7.06 -12.16
CA PHE A 60 -6.97 -5.68 -12.61
C PHE A 60 -5.56 -5.27 -13.06
N MET A 61 -4.51 -6.00 -12.70
CA MET A 61 -3.15 -5.59 -13.04
C MET A 61 -2.74 -6.13 -14.40
N THR A 62 -2.19 -5.24 -15.24
CA THR A 62 -1.71 -5.62 -16.58
C THR A 62 -0.19 -5.51 -16.67
N PRO A 63 0.45 -6.36 -17.50
CA PRO A 63 1.88 -6.28 -17.76
C PRO A 63 2.32 -4.85 -18.13
N GLY A 64 3.46 -4.44 -17.58
CA GLY A 64 4.02 -3.11 -17.85
C GLY A 64 3.30 -1.96 -17.14
N PHE A 65 2.54 -2.22 -16.06
CA PHE A 65 1.96 -1.20 -15.16
C PHE A 65 0.99 -0.22 -15.84
N GLN A 66 0.27 -0.66 -16.88
CA GLN A 66 -0.79 0.16 -17.50
C GLN A 66 -2.00 0.29 -16.56
N GLN A 67 -2.32 -0.78 -15.82
CA GLN A 67 -3.29 -0.80 -14.74
C GLN A 67 -2.58 -1.15 -13.43
N ILE A 68 -2.76 -0.32 -12.41
CA ILE A 68 -2.05 -0.37 -11.13
C ILE A 68 -3.07 -0.57 -10.00
N GLU A 69 -2.74 -1.37 -8.99
CA GLU A 69 -3.51 -1.44 -7.74
C GLU A 69 -2.68 -0.86 -6.60
N ILE A 70 -3.23 0.15 -5.93
CA ILE A 70 -2.72 0.67 -4.65
C ILE A 70 -3.69 0.25 -3.55
N LYS A 71 -3.28 -0.68 -2.68
CA LYS A 71 -4.12 -1.22 -1.61
C LYS A 71 -3.33 -1.54 -0.35
N PRO A 72 -2.97 -0.51 0.45
CA PRO A 72 -2.22 -0.70 1.67
C PRO A 72 -3.05 -1.42 2.75
N HIS A 73 -2.35 -2.15 3.61
CA HIS A 73 -2.85 -2.75 4.84
C HIS A 73 -2.24 -2.05 6.04
N VAL A 74 -3.09 -1.41 6.83
CA VAL A 74 -2.69 -0.77 8.07
C VAL A 74 -2.75 -1.82 9.19
N LEU A 75 -1.58 -2.25 9.65
CA LEU A 75 -1.45 -3.37 10.60
C LEU A 75 -0.94 -2.89 11.97
N GLY A 76 -1.46 -3.51 13.03
CA GLY A 76 -0.95 -3.36 14.39
C GLY A 76 -0.84 -1.92 14.84
N ASP A 77 0.36 -1.52 15.24
CA ASP A 77 0.74 -0.21 15.75
C ASP A 77 1.42 0.69 14.71
N LEU A 78 1.60 0.23 13.46
CA LEU A 78 2.20 1.03 12.38
C LEU A 78 1.44 2.35 12.20
N LYS A 79 2.19 3.44 12.21
CA LYS A 79 1.65 4.80 12.08
C LYS A 79 1.77 5.36 10.68
N PHE A 80 2.76 4.89 9.92
CA PHE A 80 2.96 5.29 8.53
C PHE A 80 3.74 4.24 7.75
N THR A 81 3.60 4.29 6.43
CA THR A 81 4.47 3.60 5.47
C THR A 81 4.71 4.52 4.28
N LYS A 82 5.90 4.47 3.68
CA LYS A 82 6.21 5.17 2.43
C LYS A 82 7.09 4.29 1.56
N ALA A 83 6.67 4.09 0.31
CA ALA A 83 7.46 3.39 -0.68
C ALA A 83 7.26 3.96 -2.08
N SER A 84 8.20 3.63 -2.97
CA SER A 84 8.10 3.93 -4.40
C SER A 84 8.84 2.89 -5.22
N ILE A 85 8.32 2.58 -6.40
CA ILE A 85 8.98 1.73 -7.38
C ILE A 85 9.19 2.49 -8.69
N LYS A 86 10.33 2.27 -9.34
CA LYS A 86 10.59 2.78 -10.69
C LYS A 86 10.15 1.73 -11.69
N THR A 87 9.18 2.08 -12.53
CA THR A 87 8.64 1.20 -13.58
C THR A 87 9.02 1.72 -14.96
N VAL A 88 8.70 0.93 -15.99
CA VAL A 88 8.84 1.33 -17.40
C VAL A 88 7.99 2.56 -17.77
N ARG A 89 6.94 2.89 -17.00
CA ARG A 89 6.08 4.05 -17.23
C ARG A 89 6.44 5.27 -16.38
N GLY A 90 7.36 5.11 -15.43
CA GLY A 90 7.73 6.14 -14.46
C GLY A 90 7.62 5.66 -13.02
N ILE A 91 7.63 6.60 -12.09
CA ILE A 91 7.58 6.30 -10.66
C ILE A 91 6.12 6.06 -10.24
N ILE A 92 5.90 4.97 -9.51
CA ILE A 92 4.70 4.75 -8.71
C ILE A 92 5.10 4.96 -7.25
N SER A 93 4.34 5.75 -6.50
CA SER A 93 4.56 5.92 -5.07
C SER A 93 3.27 5.77 -4.28
N SER A 94 3.43 5.30 -3.04
CA SER A 94 2.36 5.20 -2.05
C SER A 94 2.93 5.54 -0.68
N SER A 95 2.26 6.46 0.00
CA SER A 95 2.62 6.95 1.32
C SER A 95 1.36 7.12 2.13
N TRP A 96 1.24 6.44 3.26
CA TRP A 96 0.13 6.66 4.18
C TRP A 96 0.61 6.95 5.58
N ASN A 97 -0.19 7.73 6.30
CA ASN A 97 -0.07 7.94 7.74
C ASN A 97 -1.46 7.91 8.37
N ARG A 98 -1.54 7.56 9.64
CA ARG A 98 -2.79 7.57 10.40
C ARG A 98 -2.67 8.22 11.76
N THR A 99 -3.80 8.76 12.19
CA THR A 99 -4.13 9.08 13.58
C THR A 99 -5.23 8.12 14.04
N ASP A 100 -5.77 8.32 15.23
CA ASP A 100 -6.87 7.51 15.74
C ASP A 100 -8.21 7.81 15.03
N ASP A 101 -8.33 9.00 14.42
CA ASP A 101 -9.55 9.53 13.79
C ASP A 101 -9.43 9.76 12.28
N SER A 102 -8.25 9.53 11.69
CA SER A 102 -8.03 9.79 10.27
C SER A 102 -6.90 8.97 9.67
N LEU A 103 -6.95 8.84 8.34
CA LEU A 103 -5.88 8.27 7.52
C LEU A 103 -5.67 9.17 6.30
N THR A 104 -4.41 9.49 6.01
CA THR A 104 -4.02 10.17 4.78
C THR A 104 -3.22 9.21 3.91
N LEU A 105 -3.62 9.04 2.66
CA LEU A 105 -2.95 8.23 1.63
C LEU A 105 -2.61 9.12 0.44
N GLU A 106 -1.32 9.31 0.22
CA GLU A 106 -0.73 10.03 -0.91
C GLU A 106 -0.20 9.03 -1.94
N VAL A 107 -0.58 9.22 -3.20
CA VAL A 107 -0.18 8.33 -4.29
C VAL A 107 0.23 9.12 -5.52
N ALA A 108 1.24 8.62 -6.24
CA ALA A 108 1.61 9.13 -7.56
C ALA A 108 1.47 8.02 -8.60
N ILE A 109 0.68 8.29 -9.63
CA ILE A 109 0.39 7.37 -10.74
C ILE A 109 1.03 7.96 -12.01
N PRO A 110 1.93 7.23 -12.68
CA PRO A 110 2.62 7.73 -13.87
C PRO A 110 1.67 7.97 -15.04
N VAL A 111 2.10 8.81 -15.98
CA VAL A 111 1.37 9.07 -17.23
C VAL A 111 1.15 7.77 -18.02
N ASN A 112 0.06 7.72 -18.80
CA ASN A 112 -0.36 6.52 -19.53
C ASN A 112 -0.62 5.29 -18.63
N SER A 113 -0.96 5.52 -17.37
CA SER A 113 -1.47 4.50 -16.45
C SER A 113 -2.77 4.94 -15.80
N VAL A 114 -3.56 3.95 -15.38
CA VAL A 114 -4.73 4.11 -14.51
C VAL A 114 -4.52 3.28 -13.25
N ALA A 115 -5.18 3.64 -12.16
CA ALA A 115 -5.05 2.93 -10.90
C ALA A 115 -6.38 2.74 -10.17
N LYS A 116 -6.44 1.64 -9.41
CA LYS A 116 -7.40 1.46 -8.32
C LYS A 116 -6.71 1.79 -7.01
N VAL A 117 -7.17 2.84 -6.33
CA VAL A 117 -6.59 3.31 -5.06
C VAL A 117 -7.57 3.01 -3.94
N SER A 118 -7.23 2.07 -3.07
CA SER A 118 -8.05 1.62 -1.95
C SER A 118 -7.61 2.31 -0.66
N VAL A 119 -8.39 3.27 -0.17
CA VAL A 119 -8.16 3.97 1.10
C VAL A 119 -8.70 3.11 2.25
N PRO A 120 -7.87 2.64 3.19
CA PRO A 120 -8.32 1.82 4.31
C PRO A 120 -9.19 2.61 5.29
N LYS A 121 -10.31 2.03 5.73
CA LYS A 121 -11.21 2.66 6.70
C LYS A 121 -10.69 2.66 8.14
N ILE A 122 -9.67 1.85 8.45
CA ILE A 122 -9.02 1.72 9.77
C ILE A 122 -10.00 1.55 10.95
N GLY A 123 -11.17 0.96 10.72
CA GLY A 123 -12.21 0.76 11.74
C GLY A 123 -13.15 1.95 11.98
N LEU A 124 -12.96 3.07 11.26
CA LEU A 124 -13.82 4.24 11.37
C LEU A 124 -15.18 4.02 10.70
N GLN A 125 -16.23 4.60 11.28
CA GLN A 125 -17.58 4.60 10.73
C GLN A 125 -17.95 6.00 10.23
N ASN A 126 -19.08 6.10 9.54
CA ASN A 126 -19.60 7.37 8.99
C ASN A 126 -18.55 8.17 8.19
N ILE A 127 -17.74 7.43 7.44
CA ILE A 127 -16.52 7.97 6.84
C ILE A 127 -16.80 9.01 5.75
N THR A 128 -15.91 9.99 5.67
CA THR A 128 -15.80 10.96 4.57
C THR A 128 -14.38 10.91 4.04
N VAL A 129 -14.24 10.86 2.71
CA VAL A 129 -12.94 10.96 2.03
C VAL A 129 -12.88 12.25 1.24
N THR A 130 -11.78 12.99 1.40
CA THR A 130 -11.46 14.19 0.63
C THR A 130 -10.20 13.99 -0.21
N GLU A 131 -10.15 14.61 -1.38
CA GLU A 131 -8.93 14.77 -2.19
C GLU A 131 -8.67 16.28 -2.33
N GLY A 132 -7.46 16.75 -1.99
CA GLY A 132 -7.13 18.19 -2.06
C GLY A 132 -8.10 19.08 -1.27
N GLY A 133 -8.70 18.56 -0.18
CA GLY A 133 -9.72 19.24 0.62
C GLY A 133 -11.16 19.19 0.07
N ARG A 134 -11.38 18.65 -1.14
CA ARG A 134 -12.71 18.47 -1.73
C ARG A 134 -13.27 17.10 -1.41
N ILE A 135 -14.54 17.02 -1.03
CA ILE A 135 -15.20 15.74 -0.74
C ILE A 135 -15.32 14.92 -2.04
N VAL A 136 -14.80 13.69 -2.00
CA VAL A 136 -14.87 12.73 -3.11
C VAL A 136 -15.66 11.48 -2.75
N TYR A 137 -15.88 11.21 -1.45
CA TYR A 137 -16.75 10.13 -1.00
C TYR A 137 -17.39 10.49 0.34
N LYS A 138 -18.71 10.30 0.47
CA LYS A 138 -19.45 10.53 1.72
C LYS A 138 -20.75 9.74 1.75
N ALA A 139 -21.14 9.28 2.93
CA ALA A 139 -22.42 8.58 3.16
C ALA A 139 -22.66 7.42 2.16
N GLY A 140 -21.62 6.63 1.90
CA GLY A 140 -21.69 5.48 1.00
C GLY A 140 -21.65 5.81 -0.50
N ARG A 141 -21.45 7.08 -0.88
CA ARG A 141 -21.58 7.53 -2.28
C ARG A 141 -20.35 8.29 -2.75
N PHE A 142 -19.99 8.04 -4.01
CA PHE A 142 -19.00 8.82 -4.75
C PHE A 142 -19.53 10.24 -5.05
N VAL A 143 -18.67 11.24 -4.89
CA VAL A 143 -18.93 12.64 -5.23
C VAL A 143 -18.01 13.05 -6.38
N LYS A 144 -18.60 13.27 -7.56
CA LYS A 144 -17.87 13.74 -8.75
C LYS A 144 -17.47 15.21 -8.58
N GLY A 145 -16.32 15.58 -9.16
CA GLY A 145 -15.89 16.99 -9.22
C GLY A 145 -14.38 17.23 -9.12
N VAL A 146 -13.61 16.18 -8.82
CA VAL A 146 -12.14 16.22 -8.83
C VAL A 146 -11.63 15.55 -10.11
N ALA A 147 -10.80 16.27 -10.86
CA ALA A 147 -10.22 15.76 -12.10
C ALA A 147 -9.34 14.53 -11.82
N GLY A 148 -9.37 13.56 -12.72
CA GLY A 148 -8.61 12.31 -12.58
C GLY A 148 -9.31 11.23 -11.75
N ILE A 149 -10.30 11.56 -10.91
CA ILE A 149 -11.11 10.56 -10.19
C ILE A 149 -12.39 10.25 -10.98
N ILE A 150 -12.53 8.99 -11.39
CA ILE A 150 -13.55 8.54 -12.35
C ILE A 150 -14.75 7.94 -11.62
N ALA A 151 -14.49 7.10 -10.63
CA ALA A 151 -15.49 6.40 -9.84
C ALA A 151 -14.95 6.12 -8.43
N ALA A 152 -15.86 5.83 -7.50
CA ALA A 152 -15.50 5.27 -6.22
C ALA A 152 -16.56 4.29 -5.72
N GLU A 153 -16.12 3.23 -5.07
CA GLU A 153 -16.95 2.23 -4.40
C GLU A 153 -16.45 2.01 -2.96
N GLY A 154 -17.35 1.68 -2.05
CA GLY A 154 -16.99 1.37 -0.67
C GLY A 154 -17.44 -0.03 -0.30
N ASN A 155 -16.60 -0.73 0.46
CA ASN A 155 -16.95 -1.98 1.15
C ASN A 155 -16.63 -1.82 2.65
N ASP A 156 -16.69 -2.90 3.43
CA ASP A 156 -16.49 -2.83 4.88
C ASP A 156 -15.11 -2.31 5.29
N ASN A 157 -14.09 -2.53 4.47
CA ASN A 157 -12.69 -2.26 4.82
C ASN A 157 -12.09 -1.06 4.08
N TYR A 158 -12.59 -0.73 2.89
CA TYR A 158 -11.99 0.26 1.99
C TYR A 158 -13.01 1.18 1.33
N VAL A 159 -12.52 2.35 0.91
CA VAL A 159 -13.08 3.11 -0.22
C VAL A 159 -12.09 3.03 -1.37
N THR A 160 -12.52 2.45 -2.49
CA THR A 160 -11.69 2.26 -3.67
C THR A 160 -12.06 3.27 -4.73
N PHE A 161 -11.06 4.01 -5.23
CA PHE A 161 -11.20 5.01 -6.29
C PHE A 161 -10.57 4.50 -7.58
N ASP A 162 -11.30 4.65 -8.69
CA ASP A 162 -10.72 4.51 -10.03
C ASP A 162 -10.15 5.87 -10.44
N VAL A 163 -8.84 5.92 -10.69
CA VAL A 163 -8.11 7.15 -11.00
C VAL A 163 -7.27 7.04 -12.27
N GLY A 164 -7.11 8.16 -12.96
CA GLY A 164 -6.10 8.32 -14.01
C GLY A 164 -4.71 8.63 -13.46
N SER A 165 -3.77 8.94 -14.34
CA SER A 165 -2.44 9.42 -13.95
C SER A 165 -2.50 10.74 -13.20
N GLY A 166 -1.61 10.94 -12.24
CA GLY A 166 -1.57 12.15 -11.44
C GLY A 166 -1.03 11.90 -10.04
N SER A 167 -1.02 12.94 -9.23
CA SER A 167 -0.76 12.85 -7.79
C SER A 167 -2.05 13.13 -7.03
N TYR A 168 -2.36 12.29 -6.05
CA TYR A 168 -3.60 12.40 -5.27
C TYR A 168 -3.27 12.32 -3.78
N SER A 169 -3.98 13.10 -2.98
CA SER A 169 -3.89 13.04 -1.51
C SER A 169 -5.26 12.77 -0.92
N PHE A 170 -5.57 11.49 -0.70
CA PHE A 170 -6.82 11.06 -0.08
C PHE A 170 -6.75 11.14 1.43
N ARG A 171 -7.63 11.91 2.05
CA ARG A 171 -7.79 11.96 3.50
C ARG A 171 -9.13 11.38 3.90
N LEU A 172 -9.11 10.28 4.64
CA LEU A 172 -10.26 9.63 5.25
C LEU A 172 -10.40 10.11 6.69
N THR A 173 -11.62 10.48 7.07
CA THR A 173 -12.02 10.84 8.44
C THR A 173 -13.32 10.13 8.77
N GLY A 174 -13.57 9.85 10.05
CA GLY A 174 -14.79 9.19 10.49
C GLY A 174 -14.95 9.26 12.01
N ARG A 175 -16.01 8.64 12.53
CA ARG A 175 -16.30 8.51 13.96
C ARG A 175 -16.61 7.07 14.30
#